data_AF-A0A0D2P380-F1
#
_entry.id   AF-A0A0D2P380-F1
#
_cell.length_a   1.000
_cell.length_b   1.000
_cell.length_c   1.000
_cell.angle_alpha   90.00
_cell.angle_beta   90.00
_cell.angle_gamma   90.00
#
_symmetry.space_group_name_H-M   'P 1'
#
loop_
_entity.id
_entity.type
_entity.pdbx_description
1 polymer ?
#
loop_
_entity_poly.entity_id
_entity_poly.type
_entity_poly.pdbx_seq_one_letter_code
_entity_poly.pdbx_strand_id
1 'polypeptide(L)'
;MVVNSEDGRELRSFKFKDEDQTQEVRAVERRILLETLADELPPETVRFSSKLAKIQSSENGETLLQLTDGTTLLAKIVIGCDGIRSPIAKWMGFSEPRYVGYSAFRGLGVYPEGQPFAANVNYIYGRGLRAGYVPVSPTKVYWFICYNSPSSPGPKITDPALLRKQAKELVNNWPEELIRLIDLSPDETISKTPLVDRWLWPGLSPPASTGKVVLVGDAWHPMTPNLGQGACCALEDSVILTRKLADAIKSGPTAVEGALREYGEERWPRVFPLTVRANLVGSLLQWDNQLVCSIRNNVVIPKLVRLGPVLEHTNFECEPLKA
;
A
#
# COMPACT_ATOMS: atom_id res chain seq x y z
N MET A 1 7.16 -12.80 12.91
CA MET A 1 5.70 -12.63 12.72
C MET A 1 4.99 -13.56 13.68
N VAL A 2 3.95 -13.10 14.37
CA VAL A 2 3.13 -13.90 15.28
C VAL A 2 1.67 -13.74 14.86
N VAL A 3 0.92 -14.85 14.82
CA VAL A 3 -0.50 -14.88 14.45
C VAL A 3 -1.28 -15.50 15.60
N ASN A 4 -2.21 -14.73 16.15
CA ASN A 4 -3.08 -15.11 17.26
C ASN A 4 -4.55 -15.16 16.79
N SER A 5 -5.40 -15.89 17.51
CA SER A 5 -6.86 -15.75 17.39
C SER A 5 -7.39 -14.61 18.27
N GLU A 6 -8.64 -14.21 18.02
CA GLU A 6 -9.32 -13.15 18.78
C GLU A 6 -9.45 -13.40 20.29
N ASP A 7 -9.33 -14.65 20.75
CA ASP A 7 -9.28 -15.05 22.17
C ASP A 7 -7.86 -15.03 22.77
N GLY A 8 -6.85 -14.62 22.00
CA GLY A 8 -5.46 -14.48 22.44
C GLY A 8 -4.61 -15.75 22.32
N ARG A 9 -5.14 -16.86 21.81
CA ARG A 9 -4.34 -18.07 21.57
C ARG A 9 -3.40 -17.90 20.39
N GLU A 10 -2.13 -18.24 20.57
CA GLU A 10 -1.17 -18.31 19.46
C GLU A 10 -1.57 -19.42 18.50
N LEU A 11 -1.80 -19.05 17.24
CA LEU A 11 -2.06 -19.99 16.15
C LEU A 11 -0.76 -20.43 15.49
N ARG A 12 0.18 -19.48 15.34
CA ARG A 12 1.52 -19.72 14.81
C ARG A 12 2.46 -18.54 14.98
N SER A 13 3.73 -18.83 15.20
CA SER A 13 4.82 -17.86 15.11
C SER A 13 5.87 -18.30 14.09
N PHE A 14 6.54 -17.32 13.49
CA PHE A 14 7.59 -17.52 12.49
C PHE A 14 8.68 -16.46 12.65
N LYS A 15 9.94 -16.84 12.40
CA LYS A 15 11.02 -15.86 12.19
C LYS A 15 11.33 -15.81 10.70
N PHE A 16 11.47 -14.61 10.15
CA PHE A 16 11.83 -14.40 8.75
C PHE A 16 13.13 -15.12 8.38
N LYS A 17 14.11 -15.08 9.29
CA LYS A 17 15.40 -15.75 9.17
C LYS A 17 15.33 -17.28 9.12
N ASP A 18 14.25 -17.90 9.58
CA ASP A 18 14.09 -19.35 9.52
C ASP A 18 13.81 -19.82 8.07
N GLU A 19 13.32 -18.93 7.20
CA GLU A 19 13.13 -19.20 5.77
C GLU A 19 14.33 -18.74 4.94
N ASP A 20 14.84 -17.53 5.19
CA ASP A 20 16.03 -16.99 4.53
C ASP A 20 16.76 -16.03 5.49
N GLN A 21 18.03 -16.32 5.77
CA GLN A 21 18.85 -15.53 6.69
C GLN A 21 19.07 -14.08 6.22
N THR A 22 18.92 -13.80 4.93
CA THR A 22 19.04 -12.47 4.34
C THR A 22 17.77 -11.64 4.49
N GLN A 23 16.62 -12.28 4.74
CA GLN A 23 15.34 -11.58 4.87
C GLN A 23 15.26 -10.80 6.19
N GLU A 24 14.92 -9.52 6.05
CA GLU A 24 14.59 -8.64 7.16
C GLU A 24 13.29 -7.89 6.91
N VAL A 25 12.63 -7.47 8.00
CA VAL A 25 11.45 -6.60 7.94
C VAL A 25 11.74 -5.37 8.76
N ARG A 26 11.66 -4.21 8.12
CA ARG A 26 11.79 -2.90 8.76
C ARG A 26 10.45 -2.19 8.70
N ALA A 27 9.90 -1.90 9.88
CA ALA A 27 8.73 -1.06 10.00
C ALA A 27 9.19 0.37 10.26
N VAL A 28 8.71 1.31 9.46
CA VAL A 28 9.05 2.73 9.57
C VAL A 28 7.78 3.58 9.56
N GLU A 29 7.81 4.71 10.23
CA GLU A 29 6.72 5.69 10.15
C GLU A 29 6.66 6.27 8.73
N ARG A 30 5.50 6.19 8.08
CA ARG A 30 5.30 6.72 6.72
C ARG A 30 5.72 8.18 6.60
N ARG A 31 5.37 9.01 7.59
CA ARG A 31 5.73 10.43 7.61
C ARG A 31 7.25 10.62 7.57
N ILE A 32 7.97 9.92 8.43
CA ILE A 32 9.44 9.99 8.51
C ILE A 32 10.06 9.54 7.18
N LEU A 33 9.62 8.42 6.61
CA LEU A 33 10.13 7.94 5.33
C LEU A 33 9.91 8.99 4.21
N LEU A 34 8.73 9.61 4.15
CA LEU A 34 8.43 10.64 3.15
C LEU A 34 9.25 11.91 3.35
N GLU A 35 9.43 12.36 4.59
CA GLU A 35 10.28 13.52 4.94
C GLU A 35 11.73 13.24 4.53
N THR A 36 12.28 12.10 4.93
CA THR A 36 13.65 11.71 4.55
C THR A 36 13.85 11.66 3.04
N LEU A 37 12.90 11.11 2.27
CA LEU A 37 13.00 11.09 0.80
C LEU A 37 12.87 12.49 0.18
N ALA A 38 12.04 13.37 0.76
CA ALA A 38 11.86 14.72 0.26
C ALA A 38 13.06 15.62 0.56
N ASP A 39 13.73 15.43 1.69
CA ASP A 39 14.90 16.19 2.13
C ASP A 39 16.13 15.95 1.23
N GLU A 40 16.17 14.82 0.52
CA GLU A 40 17.22 14.50 -0.48
C GLU A 40 17.00 15.22 -1.83
N LEU A 41 15.87 15.90 -2.03
CA LEU A 41 15.58 16.61 -3.27
C LEU A 41 16.18 18.02 -3.26
N PRO A 42 16.60 18.56 -4.42
CA PRO A 42 16.99 19.96 -4.52
C PRO A 42 15.88 20.89 -4.01
N PRO A 43 16.22 22.05 -3.42
CA PRO A 43 15.23 23.05 -3.01
C PRO A 43 14.25 23.37 -4.13
N GLU A 44 12.99 23.65 -3.77
CA GLU A 44 11.91 24.02 -4.69
C GLU A 44 11.45 22.92 -5.68
N THR A 45 12.00 21.70 -5.59
CA THR A 45 11.53 20.55 -6.41
C THR A 45 10.06 20.21 -6.12
N VAL A 46 9.65 20.27 -4.85
CA VAL A 46 8.28 19.95 -4.43
C VAL A 46 7.44 21.21 -4.34
N ARG A 47 6.38 21.30 -5.16
CA ARG A 47 5.40 22.39 -5.11
C ARG A 47 4.09 21.90 -4.51
N PHE A 48 3.82 22.30 -3.27
CA PHE A 48 2.54 22.03 -2.61
C PHE A 48 1.40 22.84 -3.23
N SER A 49 0.15 22.51 -2.85
CA SER A 49 -1.07 23.15 -3.36
C SER A 49 -1.24 23.11 -4.89
N SER A 50 -0.52 22.23 -5.57
CA SER A 50 -0.46 22.13 -7.03
C SER A 50 -1.32 20.96 -7.55
N LYS A 51 -2.62 20.97 -7.24
CA LYS A 51 -3.53 19.88 -7.64
C LYS A 51 -3.82 19.92 -9.13
N LEU A 52 -3.62 18.80 -9.82
CA LEU A 52 -3.97 18.66 -11.25
C LEU A 52 -5.49 18.69 -11.44
N ALA A 53 -5.96 19.57 -12.33
CA ALA A 53 -7.34 19.67 -12.74
C ALA A 53 -7.59 18.99 -14.09
N LYS A 54 -6.66 19.14 -15.04
CA LYS A 54 -6.80 18.63 -16.40
C LYS A 54 -5.45 18.26 -17.01
N ILE A 55 -5.44 17.23 -17.85
CA ILE A 55 -4.31 16.79 -18.65
C ILE A 55 -4.75 16.66 -20.11
N GLN A 56 -3.92 17.13 -21.04
CA GLN A 56 -4.18 17.06 -22.49
C GLN A 56 -2.87 16.81 -23.27
N SER A 57 -2.95 16.07 -24.36
CA SER A 57 -1.86 16.00 -25.34
C SER A 57 -1.79 17.31 -26.12
N SER A 58 -0.57 17.84 -26.32
CA SER A 58 -0.31 18.98 -27.20
C SER A 58 0.12 18.50 -28.60
N GLU A 59 -0.12 19.32 -29.61
CA GLU A 59 0.29 19.06 -31.01
C GLU A 59 1.81 18.98 -31.16
N ASN A 60 2.57 19.64 -30.29
CA ASN A 60 4.04 19.65 -30.30
C ASN A 60 4.66 18.42 -29.59
N GLY A 61 3.84 17.44 -29.21
CA GLY A 61 4.25 16.24 -28.50
C GLY A 61 4.55 16.46 -27.01
N GLU A 62 4.33 17.65 -26.46
CA GLU A 62 4.36 17.89 -25.00
C GLU A 62 3.00 17.60 -24.36
N THR A 63 2.97 17.47 -23.04
CA THR A 63 1.73 17.26 -22.27
C THR A 63 1.37 18.54 -21.54
N LEU A 64 0.17 19.05 -21.80
CA LEU A 64 -0.40 20.20 -21.12
C LEU A 64 -1.05 19.76 -19.81
N LEU A 65 -0.61 20.33 -18.70
CA LEU A 65 -1.17 20.12 -17.36
C LEU A 65 -1.77 21.43 -16.87
N GLN A 66 -3.05 21.41 -16.52
CA GLN A 66 -3.74 22.54 -15.90
C GLN A 66 -4.00 22.22 -14.44
N LEU A 67 -3.55 23.12 -13.55
CA LEU A 67 -3.77 23.02 -12.11
C LEU A 67 -5.10 23.68 -11.71
N THR A 68 -5.59 23.38 -10.52
CA THR A 68 -6.85 23.92 -10.01
C THR A 68 -6.82 25.43 -9.76
N ASP A 69 -5.65 26.03 -9.59
CA ASP A 69 -5.46 27.48 -9.45
C ASP A 69 -5.41 28.20 -10.81
N GLY A 70 -5.56 27.48 -11.93
CA GLY A 70 -5.47 28.01 -13.29
C GLY A 70 -4.07 27.97 -13.89
N THR A 71 -3.04 27.68 -13.11
CA THR A 71 -1.66 27.53 -13.60
C THR A 71 -1.60 26.45 -14.67
N THR A 72 -0.85 26.71 -15.73
CA THR A 72 -0.65 25.78 -16.84
C THR A 72 0.83 25.44 -16.97
N LEU A 73 1.12 24.15 -17.12
CA LEU A 73 2.47 23.60 -17.27
C LEU A 73 2.54 22.82 -18.58
N LEU A 74 3.63 22.99 -19.31
CA LEU A 74 3.99 22.13 -20.45
C LEU A 74 5.10 21.20 -20.00
N ALA A 75 4.84 19.90 -20.07
CA ALA A 75 5.76 18.86 -19.62
C ALA A 75 6.23 18.02 -20.80
N LYS A 76 7.55 17.79 -20.86
CA LYS A 76 8.15 16.87 -21.85
C LYS A 76 7.87 15.41 -21.52
N ILE A 77 7.82 15.09 -20.22
CA ILE A 77 7.54 13.77 -19.65
C ILE A 77 6.64 13.98 -18.46
N VAL A 78 5.62 13.14 -18.29
CA VAL A 78 4.73 13.14 -17.12
C VAL A 78 4.78 11.77 -16.46
N ILE A 79 5.11 11.76 -15.17
CA ILE A 79 5.06 10.55 -14.33
C ILE A 79 3.89 10.70 -13.37
N GLY A 80 2.84 9.90 -13.57
CA GLY A 80 1.68 9.83 -12.70
C GLY A 80 1.98 9.04 -11.44
N CYS A 81 2.26 9.76 -10.34
CA CYS A 81 2.43 9.24 -8.99
C CYS A 81 1.27 9.66 -8.06
N ASP A 82 0.10 9.95 -8.62
CA ASP A 82 -1.05 10.62 -8.01
C ASP A 82 -2.05 9.65 -7.33
N GLY A 83 -1.59 8.43 -7.08
CA GLY A 83 -2.27 7.43 -6.25
C GLY A 83 -3.53 6.82 -6.88
N ILE A 84 -4.27 6.07 -6.08
CA ILE A 84 -5.37 5.21 -6.57
C ILE A 84 -6.48 5.96 -7.31
N ARG A 85 -6.70 7.24 -6.99
CA ARG A 85 -7.67 8.13 -7.68
C ARG A 85 -7.00 9.05 -8.70
N SER A 86 -5.95 8.56 -9.36
CA SER A 86 -5.15 9.28 -10.35
C SER A 86 -6.01 9.86 -11.49
N PRO A 87 -6.15 11.19 -11.61
CA PRO A 87 -6.69 11.82 -12.82
C PRO A 87 -5.90 11.46 -14.09
N ILE A 88 -4.59 11.18 -13.99
CA ILE A 88 -3.76 10.78 -15.13
C ILE A 88 -4.16 9.39 -15.60
N ALA A 89 -4.33 8.42 -14.69
CA ALA A 89 -4.81 7.09 -15.02
C ALA A 89 -6.19 7.13 -15.65
N LYS A 90 -7.10 7.96 -15.13
CA LYS A 90 -8.41 8.19 -15.73
C LYS A 90 -8.31 8.72 -17.16
N TRP A 91 -7.45 9.70 -17.40
CA TRP A 91 -7.19 10.24 -18.74
C TRP A 91 -6.63 9.18 -19.70
N MET A 92 -5.79 8.27 -19.21
CA MET A 92 -5.28 7.12 -19.97
C MET A 92 -6.32 6.02 -20.20
N GLY A 93 -7.55 6.17 -19.69
CA GLY A 93 -8.64 5.21 -19.88
C GLY A 93 -8.69 4.09 -18.85
N PHE A 94 -7.96 4.19 -17.73
CA PHE A 94 -8.14 3.24 -16.63
C PHE A 94 -9.50 3.42 -15.97
N SER A 95 -10.08 2.33 -15.48
CA SER A 95 -11.35 2.35 -14.76
C SER A 95 -11.23 3.07 -13.41
N GLU A 96 -12.36 3.51 -12.86
CA GLU A 96 -12.39 4.05 -11.50
C GLU A 96 -12.16 2.91 -10.47
N PRO A 97 -11.43 3.17 -9.36
CA PRO A 97 -11.27 2.21 -8.28
C PRO A 97 -12.61 1.82 -7.67
N ARG A 98 -12.74 0.54 -7.32
CA ARG A 98 -13.95 -0.03 -6.73
C ARG A 98 -13.73 -0.36 -5.27
N TYR A 99 -14.72 -0.06 -4.45
CA TYR A 99 -14.74 -0.48 -3.06
C TYR A 99 -14.75 -2.00 -2.94
N VAL A 100 -13.86 -2.56 -2.11
CA VAL A 100 -13.67 -4.02 -2.00
C VAL A 100 -14.51 -4.68 -0.91
N GLY A 101 -15.45 -3.95 -0.30
CA GLY A 101 -16.38 -4.49 0.69
C GLY A 101 -15.90 -4.49 2.13
N TYR A 102 -14.75 -3.87 2.42
CA TYR A 102 -14.25 -3.72 3.79
C TYR A 102 -13.44 -2.43 3.99
N SER A 103 -13.35 -2.01 5.25
CA SER A 103 -12.68 -0.79 5.67
C SER A 103 -11.56 -1.10 6.66
N ALA A 104 -10.65 -0.15 6.85
CA ALA A 104 -9.57 -0.27 7.81
C ALA A 104 -9.49 0.95 8.73
N PHE A 105 -9.42 0.70 10.04
CA PHE A 105 -8.88 1.65 11.00
C PHE A 105 -7.36 1.49 11.08
N ARG A 106 -6.66 2.59 11.31
CA ARG A 106 -5.22 2.62 11.55
C ARG A 106 -4.91 3.66 12.62
N GLY A 107 -3.84 3.45 13.36
CA GLY A 107 -3.33 4.44 14.31
C GLY A 107 -1.89 4.15 14.72
N LEU A 108 -1.36 5.03 15.57
CA LEU A 108 0.00 4.96 16.08
C LEU A 108 -0.03 5.15 17.58
N GLY A 109 0.13 4.06 18.34
CA GLY A 109 0.24 4.13 19.78
C GLY A 109 1.60 4.68 20.20
N VAL A 110 1.60 5.57 21.19
CA VAL A 110 2.80 6.22 21.70
C VAL A 110 3.08 5.76 23.13
N TYR A 111 4.30 5.28 23.35
CA TYR A 111 4.84 4.83 24.63
C TYR A 111 6.07 5.69 24.95
N PRO A 112 5.89 6.84 25.65
CA PRO A 112 7.00 7.76 25.93
C PRO A 112 8.18 7.10 26.65
N GLU A 113 7.88 6.19 27.58
CA GLU A 113 8.88 5.45 28.39
C GLU A 113 9.39 4.17 27.72
N GLY A 114 9.03 3.94 26.46
CA GLY A 114 9.40 2.73 25.72
C GLY A 114 8.26 1.74 25.56
N GLN A 115 8.19 1.15 24.37
CA GLN A 115 7.17 0.16 24.01
C GLN A 115 7.56 -1.25 24.49
N PRO A 116 6.62 -2.07 25.00
CA PRO A 116 6.92 -3.37 25.63
C PRO A 116 7.00 -4.56 24.66
N PHE A 117 6.77 -4.34 23.38
CA PHE A 117 6.62 -5.38 22.37
C PHE A 117 7.95 -5.79 21.74
N ALA A 118 8.07 -7.08 21.45
CA ALA A 118 9.14 -7.60 20.60
C ALA A 118 9.00 -7.05 19.16
N ALA A 119 10.13 -6.93 18.45
CA ALA A 119 10.19 -6.48 17.06
C ALA A 119 9.61 -7.52 16.06
N ASN A 120 8.31 -7.75 16.17
CA ASN A 120 7.52 -8.69 15.38
C ASN A 120 6.35 -7.98 14.71
N VAL A 121 5.95 -8.50 13.55
CA VAL A 121 4.61 -8.22 13.00
C VAL A 121 3.61 -9.13 13.72
N ASN A 122 2.65 -8.56 14.43
CA ASN A 122 1.62 -9.30 15.16
C ASN A 122 0.29 -9.20 14.42
N TYR A 123 -0.35 -10.34 14.16
CA TYR A 123 -1.67 -10.45 13.56
C TYR A 123 -2.63 -11.10 14.55
N ILE A 124 -3.87 -10.61 14.57
CA ILE A 124 -4.98 -11.21 15.32
C ILE A 124 -6.11 -11.46 14.32
N TYR A 125 -6.54 -12.72 14.20
CA TYR A 125 -7.57 -13.13 13.25
C TYR A 125 -8.87 -13.50 13.97
N GLY A 126 -9.92 -12.76 13.65
CA GLY A 126 -11.30 -13.06 14.00
C GLY A 126 -12.13 -13.48 12.79
N ARG A 127 -13.42 -13.19 12.84
CA ARG A 127 -14.42 -13.54 11.82
C ARG A 127 -14.87 -12.29 11.07
N GLY A 128 -14.52 -12.15 9.79
CA GLY A 128 -14.77 -10.92 9.02
C GLY A 128 -14.09 -9.67 9.60
N LEU A 129 -13.11 -9.90 10.47
CA LEU A 129 -12.41 -8.91 11.27
C LEU A 129 -11.00 -9.43 11.53
N ARG A 130 -10.02 -8.55 11.35
CA ARG A 130 -8.63 -8.81 11.71
C ARG A 130 -7.99 -7.55 12.23
N ALA A 131 -7.00 -7.71 13.08
CA ALA A 131 -6.17 -6.62 13.54
C ALA A 131 -4.70 -7.01 13.45
N GLY A 132 -3.84 -6.03 13.61
CA GLY A 132 -2.43 -6.28 13.81
C GLY A 132 -1.71 -5.05 14.30
N TYR A 133 -0.53 -5.27 14.85
CA TYR A 133 0.33 -4.21 15.34
C TYR A 133 1.81 -4.55 15.15
N VAL A 134 2.61 -3.51 14.91
CA VAL A 134 4.03 -3.61 14.57
C VAL A 134 4.77 -2.47 15.25
N PRO A 135 5.79 -2.75 16.09
CA PRO A 135 6.69 -1.70 16.58
C PRO A 135 7.42 -1.04 15.42
N VAL A 136 7.37 0.29 15.35
CA VAL A 136 8.02 1.11 14.30
C VAL A 136 9.18 1.94 14.84
N SER A 137 9.26 2.11 16.16
CA SER A 137 10.37 2.75 16.86
C SER A 137 10.43 2.26 18.31
N PRO A 138 11.47 2.64 19.10
CA PRO A 138 11.52 2.32 20.53
C PRO A 138 10.33 2.82 21.36
N THR A 139 9.56 3.79 20.85
CA THR A 139 8.47 4.46 21.57
C THR A 139 7.14 4.43 20.83
N LYS A 140 7.06 3.81 19.65
CA LYS A 140 5.84 3.87 18.81
C LYS A 140 5.50 2.53 18.18
N VAL A 141 4.20 2.25 18.12
CA VAL A 141 3.65 1.01 17.59
C VAL A 141 2.49 1.32 16.65
N TYR A 142 2.65 0.95 15.37
CA TYR A 142 1.60 1.07 14.38
C TYR A 142 0.58 -0.05 14.58
N TRP A 143 -0.70 0.26 14.44
CA TRP A 143 -1.76 -0.75 14.45
C TRP A 143 -2.78 -0.52 13.34
N PHE A 144 -3.48 -1.60 12.99
CA PHE A 144 -4.62 -1.56 12.09
C PHE A 144 -5.71 -2.53 12.52
N ILE A 145 -6.94 -2.24 12.10
CA ILE A 145 -8.10 -3.14 12.19
C ILE A 145 -8.78 -3.13 10.82
N CYS A 146 -8.88 -4.27 10.15
CA CYS A 146 -9.66 -4.42 8.93
C CYS A 146 -10.96 -5.17 9.24
N TYR A 147 -12.10 -4.64 8.80
CA TYR A 147 -13.41 -5.21 9.11
C TYR A 147 -14.36 -5.14 7.91
N ASN A 148 -15.17 -6.19 7.76
CA ASN A 148 -16.17 -6.31 6.69
C ASN A 148 -17.23 -5.21 6.81
N SER A 149 -17.54 -4.60 5.68
CA SER A 149 -18.61 -3.61 5.52
C SER A 149 -19.12 -3.68 4.07
N PRO A 150 -19.74 -4.81 3.66
CA PRO A 150 -19.97 -5.14 2.25
C PRO A 150 -21.00 -4.21 1.59
N SER A 151 -21.99 -3.73 2.33
CA SER A 151 -23.06 -2.89 1.79
C SER A 151 -22.59 -1.48 1.40
N SER A 152 -21.69 -0.90 2.20
CA SER A 152 -21.17 0.46 2.01
C SER A 152 -20.06 0.75 3.02
N PRO A 153 -19.08 1.61 2.70
CA PRO A 153 -18.09 2.10 3.68
C PRO A 153 -18.69 2.95 4.82
N GLY A 154 -19.95 3.35 4.69
CA GLY A 154 -20.63 4.29 5.59
C GLY A 154 -20.16 5.73 5.38
N PRO A 155 -20.63 6.66 6.23
CA PRO A 155 -20.24 8.07 6.14
C PRO A 155 -18.75 8.25 6.42
N LYS A 156 -18.17 9.32 5.84
CA LYS A 156 -16.83 9.77 6.22
C LYS A 156 -16.89 10.28 7.65
N ILE A 157 -16.03 9.76 8.51
CA ILE A 157 -15.90 10.17 9.90
C ILE A 157 -14.57 10.89 10.05
N THR A 158 -14.62 12.09 10.63
CA THR A 158 -13.44 12.92 10.91
C THR A 158 -13.27 13.24 12.38
N ASP A 159 -14.29 12.97 13.21
CA ASP A 159 -14.22 13.13 14.66
C ASP A 159 -13.32 12.02 15.25
N PRO A 160 -12.16 12.38 15.82
CA PRO A 160 -11.23 11.40 16.37
C PRO A 160 -11.80 10.57 17.53
N ALA A 161 -12.64 11.17 18.38
CA ALA A 161 -13.25 10.46 19.50
C ALA A 161 -14.21 9.37 18.98
N LEU A 162 -14.97 9.67 17.94
CA LEU A 162 -15.83 8.69 17.28
C LEU A 162 -15.03 7.61 16.55
N LEU A 163 -13.93 7.97 15.89
CA LEU A 163 -13.04 6.99 15.23
C LEU A 163 -12.46 5.99 16.25
N ARG A 164 -11.94 6.50 17.38
CA ARG A 164 -11.40 5.67 18.46
C ARG A 164 -12.47 4.77 19.05
N LYS A 165 -13.64 5.33 19.36
CA LYS A 165 -14.77 4.57 19.91
C LYS A 165 -15.16 3.41 18.99
N GLN A 166 -15.36 3.67 17.69
CA GLN A 166 -15.72 2.62 16.72
C GLN A 166 -14.62 1.58 16.56
N ALA A 167 -13.35 1.99 16.54
CA ALA A 167 -12.23 1.05 16.49
C ALA A 167 -12.24 0.11 17.70
N LYS A 168 -12.46 0.62 18.92
CA LYS A 168 -12.55 -0.19 20.14
C LYS A 168 -13.77 -1.10 20.17
N GLU A 169 -14.94 -0.61 19.72
CA GLU A 169 -16.17 -1.41 19.67
C GLU A 169 -16.02 -2.66 18.80
N LEU A 170 -15.25 -2.58 17.70
CA LEU A 170 -14.96 -3.74 16.84
C LEU A 170 -14.15 -4.83 17.57
N VAL A 171 -13.29 -4.47 18.51
CA VAL A 171 -12.30 -5.38 19.14
C VAL A 171 -12.44 -5.42 20.66
N ASN A 172 -13.62 -5.13 21.19
CA ASN A 172 -13.84 -4.97 22.64
C ASN A 172 -13.57 -6.25 23.46
N ASN A 173 -13.69 -7.43 22.85
CA ASN A 173 -13.45 -8.74 23.47
C ASN A 173 -12.11 -9.36 23.03
N TRP A 174 -11.24 -8.58 22.38
CA TRP A 174 -9.93 -9.03 21.91
C TRP A 174 -8.88 -8.75 22.99
N PRO A 175 -7.62 -9.23 22.83
CA PRO A 175 -6.59 -9.03 23.84
C PRO A 175 -6.45 -7.58 24.28
N GLU A 176 -6.39 -7.35 25.60
CA GLU A 176 -6.36 -6.04 26.24
C GLU A 176 -5.22 -5.15 25.72
N GLU A 177 -4.11 -5.78 25.31
CA GLU A 177 -2.95 -5.10 24.72
C GLU A 177 -3.32 -4.30 23.47
N LEU A 178 -4.18 -4.83 22.58
CA LEU A 178 -4.66 -4.12 21.40
C LEU A 178 -5.55 -2.93 21.79
N ILE A 179 -6.42 -3.12 22.78
CA ILE A 179 -7.33 -2.07 23.26
C ILE A 179 -6.52 -0.92 23.88
N ARG A 180 -5.54 -1.25 24.73
CA ARG A 180 -4.62 -0.29 25.34
C ARG A 180 -3.80 0.46 24.28
N LEU A 181 -3.35 -0.23 23.23
CA LEU A 181 -2.63 0.40 22.13
C LEU A 181 -3.48 1.44 21.39
N ILE A 182 -4.77 1.15 21.18
CA ILE A 182 -5.72 2.11 20.62
C ILE A 182 -5.87 3.30 21.57
N ASP A 183 -6.00 3.09 22.89
CA ASP A 183 -6.12 4.17 23.88
C ASP A 183 -4.89 5.08 23.95
N LEU A 184 -3.68 4.53 23.77
CA LEU A 184 -2.42 5.27 23.78
C LEU A 184 -2.12 6.01 22.45
N SER A 185 -2.98 5.89 21.45
CA SER A 185 -2.78 6.57 20.17
C SER A 185 -3.24 8.02 20.26
N PRO A 186 -2.47 9.03 19.81
CA PRO A 186 -2.98 10.39 19.64
C PRO A 186 -4.12 10.44 18.61
N ASP A 187 -5.11 11.29 18.85
CA ASP A 187 -6.34 11.39 18.06
C ASP A 187 -6.07 11.61 16.56
N GLU A 188 -5.11 12.48 16.25
CA GLU A 188 -4.69 12.84 14.89
C GLU A 188 -4.04 11.69 14.11
N THR A 189 -3.62 10.64 14.80
CA THR A 189 -3.03 9.45 14.16
C THR A 189 -4.09 8.44 13.75
N ILE A 190 -5.29 8.51 14.33
CA ILE A 190 -6.35 7.54 14.08
C ILE A 190 -7.09 7.92 12.80
N SER A 191 -7.18 6.97 11.88
CA SER A 191 -7.88 7.17 10.61
C SER A 191 -8.73 5.95 10.25
N LYS A 192 -9.85 6.19 9.58
CA LYS A 192 -10.66 5.17 8.91
C LYS A 192 -10.55 5.37 7.42
N THR A 193 -10.25 4.30 6.68
CA THR A 193 -10.20 4.34 5.21
C THR A 193 -10.99 3.20 4.62
N PRO A 194 -11.95 3.46 3.72
CA PRO A 194 -12.53 2.41 2.91
C PRO A 194 -11.48 1.87 1.95
N LEU A 195 -11.36 0.55 1.86
CA LEU A 195 -10.39 -0.05 0.96
C LEU A 195 -11.00 -0.13 -0.43
N VAL A 196 -10.25 0.34 -1.41
CA VAL A 196 -10.63 0.34 -2.82
C VAL A 196 -9.49 -0.29 -3.62
N ASP A 197 -9.81 -0.83 -4.78
CA ASP A 197 -8.88 -1.55 -5.63
C ASP A 197 -9.24 -1.30 -7.10
N ARG A 198 -8.27 -1.44 -8.00
CA ARG A 198 -8.50 -1.35 -9.44
C ARG A 198 -7.73 -2.46 -10.13
N TRP A 199 -8.49 -3.45 -10.58
CA TRP A 199 -7.93 -4.62 -11.23
C TRP A 199 -7.31 -4.27 -12.58
N LEU A 200 -6.12 -4.82 -12.79
CA LEU A 200 -5.41 -4.80 -14.07
C LEU A 200 -5.81 -6.05 -14.86
N TRP A 201 -6.77 -5.92 -15.76
CA TRP A 201 -7.30 -7.04 -16.55
C TRP A 201 -6.42 -7.26 -17.79
N PRO A 202 -5.76 -8.43 -17.93
CA PRO A 202 -4.92 -8.70 -19.10
C PRO A 202 -5.69 -8.52 -20.41
N GLY A 203 -5.13 -7.73 -21.33
CA GLY A 203 -5.73 -7.44 -22.63
C GLY A 203 -6.89 -6.43 -22.61
N LEU A 204 -7.35 -5.97 -21.44
CA LEU A 204 -8.41 -4.95 -21.31
C LEU A 204 -7.92 -3.67 -20.65
N SER A 205 -7.00 -3.76 -19.69
CA SER A 205 -6.41 -2.58 -19.06
C SER A 205 -5.48 -1.85 -20.02
N PRO A 206 -5.48 -0.50 -20.02
CA PRO A 206 -4.52 0.28 -20.79
C PRO A 206 -3.07 -0.04 -20.38
N PRO A 207 -2.09 0.24 -21.27
CA PRO A 207 -0.67 0.10 -20.94
C PRO A 207 -0.25 1.07 -19.82
N ALA A 208 0.91 0.79 -19.21
CA ALA A 208 1.50 1.62 -18.16
C ALA A 208 1.82 3.05 -18.64
N SER A 209 2.02 3.23 -19.94
CA SER A 209 2.38 4.49 -20.57
C SER A 209 1.62 4.75 -21.87
N THR A 210 1.46 6.03 -22.20
CA THR A 210 0.96 6.49 -23.50
C THR A 210 1.72 7.75 -23.91
N GLY A 211 2.36 7.72 -25.09
CA GLY A 211 3.35 8.72 -25.46
C GLY A 211 4.41 8.89 -24.36
N LYS A 212 4.62 10.13 -23.91
CA LYS A 212 5.58 10.49 -22.84
C LYS A 212 4.94 10.60 -21.45
N VAL A 213 3.78 9.97 -21.25
CA VAL A 213 3.09 9.88 -19.96
C VAL A 213 3.19 8.44 -19.46
N VAL A 214 3.58 8.23 -18.21
CA VAL A 214 3.69 6.90 -17.56
C VAL A 214 3.09 6.94 -16.17
N LEU A 215 2.50 5.83 -15.71
CA LEU A 215 1.97 5.67 -14.35
C LEU A 215 2.89 4.79 -13.51
N VAL A 216 3.01 5.10 -12.21
CA VAL A 216 3.75 4.29 -11.22
C VAL A 216 2.95 4.15 -9.93
N GLY A 217 3.30 3.16 -9.09
CA GLY A 217 2.64 2.93 -7.81
C GLY A 217 1.13 2.74 -7.93
N ASP A 218 0.40 3.21 -6.92
CA ASP A 218 -1.07 3.11 -6.86
C ASP A 218 -1.79 3.81 -8.04
N ALA A 219 -1.12 4.72 -8.76
CA ALA A 219 -1.69 5.31 -9.96
C ALA A 219 -1.77 4.32 -11.12
N TRP A 220 -0.92 3.28 -11.13
CA TRP A 220 -0.94 2.19 -12.12
C TRP A 220 -1.54 0.92 -11.54
N HIS A 221 -0.92 0.35 -10.50
CA HIS A 221 -1.19 -0.97 -9.92
C HIS A 221 -1.64 -0.90 -8.46
N PRO A 222 -2.73 -0.17 -8.16
CA PRO A 222 -3.25 -0.16 -6.80
C PRO A 222 -3.58 -1.58 -6.35
N MET A 223 -3.35 -1.85 -5.07
CA MET A 223 -3.65 -3.14 -4.48
C MET A 223 -4.15 -2.99 -3.05
N THR A 224 -4.96 -3.95 -2.64
CA THR A 224 -5.38 -4.06 -1.24
C THR A 224 -4.17 -4.31 -0.32
N PRO A 225 -4.18 -3.80 0.93
CA PRO A 225 -2.99 -3.80 1.79
C PRO A 225 -2.64 -5.17 2.40
N ASN A 226 -3.18 -6.26 1.85
CA ASN A 226 -3.16 -7.59 2.45
C ASN A 226 -1.78 -8.26 2.41
N LEU A 227 -0.87 -7.80 1.54
CA LEU A 227 0.51 -8.26 1.44
C LEU A 227 1.53 -7.24 1.97
N GLY A 228 1.10 -6.02 2.31
CA GLY A 228 2.03 -4.95 2.69
C GLY A 228 2.97 -4.48 1.57
N GLN A 229 2.67 -4.74 0.30
CA GLN A 229 3.59 -4.53 -0.83
C GLN A 229 3.41 -3.23 -1.63
N GLY A 230 2.30 -2.51 -1.49
CA GLY A 230 2.01 -1.37 -2.38
C GLY A 230 3.14 -0.32 -2.41
N ALA A 231 3.60 0.12 -1.24
CA ALA A 231 4.69 1.10 -1.15
C ALA A 231 6.04 0.53 -1.63
N CYS A 232 6.35 -0.72 -1.31
CA CYS A 232 7.57 -1.38 -1.79
C CYS A 232 7.56 -1.46 -3.33
N CYS A 233 6.44 -1.85 -3.94
CA CYS A 233 6.29 -1.89 -5.39
C CYS A 233 6.44 -0.52 -6.05
N ALA A 234 5.96 0.55 -5.42
CA ALA A 234 6.17 1.91 -5.91
C ALA A 234 7.66 2.34 -5.84
N LEU A 235 8.40 1.90 -4.82
CA LEU A 235 9.84 2.11 -4.74
C LEU A 235 10.59 1.30 -5.81
N GLU A 236 10.21 0.04 -6.02
CA GLU A 236 10.73 -0.78 -7.13
C GLU A 236 10.50 -0.07 -8.47
N ASP A 237 9.31 0.49 -8.70
CA ASP A 237 9.00 1.25 -9.91
C ASP A 237 9.96 2.41 -10.13
N SER A 238 10.26 3.17 -9.06
CA SER A 238 11.14 4.34 -9.14
C SER A 238 12.55 3.99 -9.62
N VAL A 239 13.09 2.84 -9.19
CA VAL A 239 14.42 2.36 -9.59
C VAL A 239 14.40 1.89 -11.04
N ILE A 240 13.43 1.05 -11.41
CA ILE A 240 13.35 0.50 -12.78
C ILE A 240 13.07 1.61 -13.79
N LEU A 241 12.14 2.52 -13.50
CA LEU A 241 11.80 3.64 -14.39
C LEU A 241 13.01 4.55 -14.60
N THR A 242 13.73 4.91 -13.53
CA THR A 242 14.95 5.72 -13.62
C THR A 242 15.99 5.07 -14.51
N ARG A 243 16.23 3.75 -14.37
CA ARG A 243 17.19 3.02 -15.21
C ARG A 243 16.82 3.07 -16.69
N LYS A 244 15.54 2.88 -17.03
CA LYS A 244 15.07 2.94 -18.42
C LYS A 244 15.19 4.36 -18.99
N LEU A 245 14.90 5.38 -18.18
CA LEU A 245 14.89 6.77 -18.63
C LEU A 245 16.28 7.42 -18.75
N ALA A 246 17.26 7.01 -17.93
CA ALA A 246 18.54 7.72 -17.79
C ALA A 246 19.27 7.98 -19.13
N ASP A 247 19.32 6.97 -20.01
CA ASP A 247 19.96 7.11 -21.33
C ASP A 247 18.97 7.52 -22.43
N ALA A 248 17.70 7.15 -22.27
CA ALA A 248 16.64 7.50 -23.21
C ALA A 248 16.41 9.01 -23.31
N ILE A 249 16.49 9.74 -22.19
CA ILE A 249 16.34 11.20 -22.15
C ILE A 249 17.39 11.91 -23.02
N LYS A 250 18.61 11.36 -23.10
CA LYS A 250 19.70 11.91 -23.94
C LYS A 250 19.51 11.60 -25.43
N SER A 251 18.73 10.57 -25.74
CA SER A 251 18.56 10.03 -27.09
C SER A 251 17.33 10.57 -27.82
N GLY A 252 16.52 11.39 -27.15
CA GLY A 252 15.39 12.12 -27.73
C GLY A 252 14.01 11.47 -27.50
N PRO A 253 12.94 12.11 -28.01
CA PRO A 253 11.56 11.77 -27.65
C PRO A 253 11.14 10.32 -27.93
N THR A 254 11.52 9.77 -29.10
CA THR A 254 11.18 8.38 -29.46
C THR A 254 11.83 7.37 -28.51
N ALA A 255 13.07 7.63 -28.07
CA ALA A 255 13.77 6.78 -27.11
C ALA A 255 13.08 6.82 -25.74
N VAL A 256 12.61 8.00 -25.31
CA VAL A 256 11.83 8.16 -24.07
C VAL A 256 10.56 7.32 -24.13
N GLU A 257 9.76 7.41 -25.19
CA GLU A 257 8.54 6.61 -25.33
C GLU A 257 8.82 5.11 -25.31
N GLY A 258 9.90 4.67 -25.98
CA GLY A 258 10.38 3.30 -25.93
C GLY A 258 10.73 2.84 -24.51
N ALA A 259 11.49 3.65 -23.78
CA ALA A 259 11.88 3.38 -22.39
C ALA A 259 10.69 3.27 -21.43
N LEU A 260 9.67 4.13 -21.60
CA LEU A 260 8.44 4.05 -20.80
C LEU A 260 7.64 2.78 -21.07
N ARG A 261 7.58 2.34 -22.33
CA ARG A 261 6.95 1.07 -22.71
C ARG A 261 7.72 -0.12 -22.12
N GLU A 262 9.03 -0.14 -22.25
CA GLU A 262 9.90 -1.19 -21.70
C GLU A 262 9.81 -1.27 -20.16
N TYR A 263 9.68 -0.13 -19.48
CA TYR A 263 9.37 -0.09 -18.05
C TYR A 263 8.07 -0.85 -17.73
N GLY A 264 6.99 -0.57 -18.48
CA GLY A 264 5.72 -1.25 -18.29
C GLY A 264 5.79 -2.75 -18.55
N GLU A 265 6.48 -3.16 -19.62
CA GLU A 265 6.70 -4.56 -19.99
C GLU A 265 7.50 -5.32 -18.93
N GLU A 266 8.55 -4.71 -18.37
CA GLU A 266 9.38 -5.32 -17.32
C GLU A 266 8.64 -5.43 -15.98
N ARG A 267 7.83 -4.41 -15.63
CA ARG A 267 7.12 -4.38 -14.36
C ARG A 267 5.83 -5.20 -14.37
N TRP A 268 5.17 -5.37 -15.51
CA TRP A 268 3.88 -6.07 -15.59
C TRP A 268 3.89 -7.48 -14.97
N PRO A 269 4.88 -8.37 -15.25
CA PRO A 269 4.97 -9.70 -14.63
C PRO A 269 5.17 -9.66 -13.12
N ARG A 270 5.68 -8.55 -12.57
CA ARG A 270 5.85 -8.34 -11.13
C ARG A 270 4.57 -7.81 -10.49
N VAL A 271 3.95 -6.79 -11.06
CA VAL A 271 2.83 -6.08 -10.43
C VAL A 271 1.50 -6.83 -10.55
N PHE A 272 1.22 -7.46 -11.69
CA PHE A 272 -0.07 -8.12 -11.90
C PHE A 272 -0.30 -9.28 -10.92
N PRO A 273 0.62 -10.26 -10.75
CA PRO A 273 0.43 -11.34 -9.77
C PRO A 273 0.29 -10.82 -8.33
N LEU A 274 0.97 -9.72 -7.98
CA LEU A 274 0.87 -9.11 -6.66
C LEU A 274 -0.52 -8.54 -6.38
N THR A 275 -1.11 -7.82 -7.34
CA THR A 275 -2.47 -7.27 -7.18
C THR A 275 -3.50 -8.39 -7.01
N VAL A 276 -3.42 -9.44 -7.84
CA VAL A 276 -4.28 -10.63 -7.74
C VAL A 276 -4.12 -11.32 -6.39
N ARG A 277 -2.87 -11.59 -5.98
CA ARG A 277 -2.57 -12.26 -4.72
C ARG A 277 -3.03 -11.45 -3.51
N ALA A 278 -2.85 -10.13 -3.53
CA ALA A 278 -3.32 -9.25 -2.47
C ALA A 278 -4.85 -9.31 -2.33
N ASN A 279 -5.57 -9.33 -3.46
CA ASN A 279 -7.01 -9.45 -3.45
C ASN A 279 -7.49 -10.81 -2.92
N LEU A 280 -6.88 -11.91 -3.37
CA LEU A 280 -7.20 -13.27 -2.91
C LEU A 280 -6.96 -13.43 -1.41
N VAL A 281 -5.80 -12.99 -0.90
CA VAL A 281 -5.50 -13.03 0.53
C VAL A 281 -6.50 -12.16 1.31
N GLY A 282 -6.88 -11.00 0.78
CA GLY A 282 -7.95 -10.18 1.36
C GLY A 282 -9.26 -10.92 1.51
N SER A 283 -9.72 -11.54 0.43
CA SER A 283 -10.97 -12.30 0.41
C SER A 283 -10.97 -13.47 1.40
N LEU A 284 -9.86 -14.21 1.49
CA LEU A 284 -9.70 -15.32 2.45
C LEU A 284 -9.70 -14.83 3.91
N LEU A 285 -9.00 -13.74 4.18
CA LEU A 285 -8.90 -13.18 5.53
C LEU A 285 -10.20 -12.51 5.99
N GLN A 286 -11.12 -12.22 5.07
CA GLN A 286 -12.43 -11.64 5.35
C GLN A 286 -13.56 -12.66 5.47
N TRP A 287 -13.26 -13.96 5.50
CA TRP A 287 -14.25 -14.97 5.84
C TRP A 287 -14.80 -14.76 7.26
N ASP A 288 -16.13 -14.85 7.39
CA ASP A 288 -16.88 -14.66 8.63
C ASP A 288 -17.64 -15.92 9.09
N ASN A 289 -17.76 -16.92 8.21
CA ASN A 289 -18.38 -18.20 8.53
C ASN A 289 -17.61 -18.91 9.65
N GLN A 290 -18.33 -19.28 10.71
CA GLN A 290 -17.76 -19.83 11.93
C GLN A 290 -17.00 -21.14 11.69
N LEU A 291 -17.54 -22.05 10.89
CA LEU A 291 -16.92 -23.34 10.60
C LEU A 291 -15.63 -23.15 9.79
N VAL A 292 -15.69 -22.31 8.76
CA VAL A 292 -14.52 -21.98 7.93
C VAL A 292 -13.42 -21.33 8.78
N CYS A 293 -13.76 -20.37 9.65
CA CYS A 293 -12.79 -19.73 10.55
C CYS A 293 -12.21 -20.71 11.57
N SER A 294 -13.00 -21.67 12.06
CA SER A 294 -12.52 -22.72 12.95
C SER A 294 -11.50 -23.64 12.25
N ILE A 295 -11.78 -24.07 11.01
CA ILE A 295 -10.84 -24.85 10.20
C ILE A 295 -9.57 -24.03 9.92
N ARG A 296 -9.72 -22.74 9.59
CA ARG A 296 -8.60 -21.82 9.39
C ARG A 296 -7.68 -21.77 10.61
N ASN A 297 -8.26 -21.55 11.80
CA ASN A 297 -7.49 -21.37 13.03
C ASN A 297 -6.90 -22.67 13.59
N ASN A 298 -7.55 -23.82 13.37
CA ASN A 298 -7.13 -25.09 13.98
C ASN A 298 -6.36 -26.03 13.03
N VAL A 299 -6.46 -25.82 11.72
CA VAL A 299 -5.83 -26.68 10.70
C VAL A 299 -4.97 -25.86 9.74
N VAL A 300 -5.54 -24.88 9.05
CA VAL A 300 -4.84 -24.19 7.95
C VAL A 300 -3.64 -23.40 8.47
N ILE A 301 -3.84 -22.48 9.40
CA ILE A 301 -2.76 -21.63 9.93
C ILE A 301 -1.70 -22.46 10.67
N PRO A 302 -2.06 -23.35 11.62
CA PRO A 302 -1.05 -24.07 12.38
C PRO A 302 -0.29 -25.11 11.54
N LYS A 303 -0.96 -25.78 10.57
CA LYS A 303 -0.39 -26.96 9.90
C LYS A 303 -0.04 -26.76 8.43
N LEU A 304 -0.73 -25.88 7.70
CA LEU A 304 -0.64 -25.80 6.24
C LEU A 304 0.06 -24.54 5.74
N VAL A 305 -0.02 -23.43 6.47
CA VAL A 305 0.70 -22.20 6.10
C VAL A 305 2.21 -22.49 6.11
N ARG A 306 2.97 -21.95 5.15
CA ARG A 306 4.44 -22.01 5.16
C ARG A 306 4.96 -20.63 4.85
N LEU A 307 5.97 -20.16 5.58
CA LEU A 307 6.36 -18.76 5.51
C LEU A 307 7.05 -18.46 4.17
N GLY A 308 7.87 -19.37 3.64
CA GLY A 308 8.55 -19.21 2.34
C GLY A 308 7.59 -18.90 1.19
N PRO A 309 6.62 -19.79 0.86
CA PRO A 309 5.62 -19.51 -0.16
C PRO A 309 4.80 -18.25 0.15
N VAL A 310 4.51 -17.96 1.42
CA VAL A 310 3.78 -16.76 1.84
C VAL A 310 4.58 -15.49 1.54
N LEU A 311 5.90 -15.51 1.67
CA LEU A 311 6.79 -14.37 1.53
C LEU A 311 7.51 -14.29 0.19
N GLU A 312 7.38 -15.26 -0.71
CA GLU A 312 8.02 -15.21 -2.05
C GLU A 312 7.78 -13.88 -2.79
N HIS A 313 6.63 -13.25 -2.54
CA HIS A 313 6.31 -11.94 -3.08
C HIS A 313 7.23 -10.80 -2.61
N THR A 314 7.98 -10.96 -1.52
CA THR A 314 8.98 -9.99 -1.03
C THR A 314 10.32 -10.12 -1.73
N ASN A 315 10.54 -11.22 -2.47
CA ASN A 315 11.79 -11.45 -3.16
C ASN A 315 11.79 -10.67 -4.47
N PHE A 316 12.40 -9.49 -4.44
CA PHE A 316 12.66 -8.69 -5.63
C PHE A 316 13.95 -7.89 -5.42
N GLU A 317 14.96 -8.22 -6.21
CA GLU A 317 16.22 -7.49 -6.20
C GLU A 317 16.24 -6.52 -7.38
N CYS A 318 16.37 -5.23 -7.06
CA CYS A 318 16.70 -4.23 -8.05
C CYS A 318 18.21 -4.21 -8.23
N GLU A 319 18.71 -4.32 -9.46
CA GLU A 319 20.11 -3.94 -9.69
C GLU A 319 20.29 -2.45 -9.30
N PRO A 320 21.41 -2.10 -8.65
CA PRO A 320 21.70 -0.71 -8.29
C PRO A 320 21.67 0.21 -9.51
N LEU A 321 21.35 1.49 -9.27
CA LEU A 321 21.58 2.53 -10.27
C LEU A 321 23.08 2.59 -10.58
N LYS A 322 23.44 2.58 -11.87
CA LYS A 322 24.82 2.84 -12.29
C LYS A 322 25.15 4.29 -11.92
N ALA A 323 26.19 4.46 -11.12
CA ALA A 323 26.70 5.78 -10.71
C ALA A 323 27.23 6.58 -11.90
#